data_AF-A0A6M3K6Y1-F1
#
_entry.id   AF-A0A6M3K6Y1-F1
#
_cell.length_a   1.000
_cell.length_b   1.000
_cell.length_c   1.000
_cell.angle_alpha   90.00
_cell.angle_beta   90.00
_cell.angle_gamma   90.00
#
_symmetry.space_group_name_H-M   'P 1'
#
loop_
_entity.id
_entity.type
_entity.pdbx_description
1 polymer ?
#
loop_
_entity_poly.entity_id
_entity_poly.type
_entity_poly.pdbx_seq_one_letter_code
_entity_poly.pdbx_strand_id
1 'polypeptide(L)'
;MENTQLVNGSWIIAGSMKASGDSIESKNFRLKVRFSDVPVQDVVAKALEPIKIQWVNGQGRKNFDTWTENQIVEIDFRAPARAPQVDPEVAVAAILSKMSKEEQEAYIAKLLGQAKTVK
;
A
#
# COMPACT_ATOMS: atom_id res chain seq x y z
N MET A 1 1.37 5.29 18.12
CA MET A 1 2.30 4.15 18.28
C MET A 1 2.43 3.46 16.94
N GLU A 2 3.60 3.60 16.31
CA GLU A 2 3.94 2.88 15.08
C GLU A 2 4.07 1.39 15.40
N ASN A 3 3.00 0.63 15.14
CA ASN A 3 2.91 -0.79 15.46
C ASN A 3 2.99 -1.63 14.18
N THR A 4 4.03 -1.37 13.39
CA THR A 4 4.35 -2.17 12.21
C THR A 4 5.69 -2.85 12.47
N GLN A 5 5.69 -4.17 12.67
CA GLN A 5 6.89 -4.93 12.98
C GLN A 5 7.08 -6.09 11.99
N LEU A 6 8.30 -6.29 11.52
CA LEU A 6 8.67 -7.46 10.74
C LEU A 6 9.10 -8.59 11.69
N VAL A 7 8.37 -9.72 11.67
CA VAL A 7 8.67 -10.90 12.49
C VAL A 7 8.66 -12.14 11.58
N ASN A 8 9.78 -12.84 11.49
CA ASN A 8 9.93 -14.08 10.69
C ASN A 8 9.37 -13.96 9.25
N GLY A 9 9.67 -12.85 8.55
CA GLY A 9 9.22 -12.63 7.17
C GLY A 9 7.73 -12.25 7.03
N SER A 10 7.04 -11.91 8.12
CA SER A 10 5.66 -11.41 8.11
C SER A 10 5.57 -10.04 8.79
N TRP A 11 4.76 -9.15 8.25
CA TRP A 11 4.50 -7.83 8.85
C TRP A 11 3.32 -7.91 9.81
N ILE A 12 3.51 -7.52 11.06
CA ILE A 12 2.44 -7.37 12.03
C ILE A 12 2.00 -5.91 12.05
N ILE A 13 0.74 -5.65 11.73
CA ILE A 13 0.15 -4.32 11.67
C ILE A 13 -1.00 -4.25 12.69
N ALA A 14 -0.92 -3.31 13.63
CA ALA A 14 -2.05 -3.05 14.52
C ALA A 14 -3.09 -2.12 13.87
N GLY A 15 -4.37 -2.36 14.17
CA GLY A 15 -5.45 -1.48 13.76
C GLY A 15 -6.67 -1.62 14.66
N SER A 16 -7.64 -0.74 14.43
CA SER A 16 -8.96 -0.83 15.03
C SER A 16 -10.02 -0.77 13.94
N MET A 17 -11.12 -1.46 14.18
CA MET A 17 -12.25 -1.52 13.28
C MET A 17 -13.51 -1.24 14.05
N LYS A 18 -14.43 -0.48 13.45
CA LYS A 18 -15.78 -0.29 13.96
C LYS A 18 -16.74 -1.23 13.23
N ALA A 19 -17.83 -1.61 13.90
CA ALA A 19 -18.91 -2.40 13.30
C ALA A 19 -19.52 -1.69 12.07
N SER A 20 -19.68 -0.37 12.16
CA SER A 20 -20.16 0.50 11.08
C SER A 20 -19.55 1.90 11.23
N GLY A 21 -19.75 2.79 10.23
CA GLY A 21 -19.21 4.16 10.25
C GLY A 21 -19.61 4.94 11.50
N ASP A 22 -20.86 4.74 11.96
CA ASP A 22 -21.47 5.45 13.08
C ASP A 22 -21.41 4.67 14.40
N SER A 23 -20.83 3.47 14.41
CA SER A 23 -20.78 2.64 15.62
C SER A 23 -19.82 3.21 16.66
N ILE A 24 -20.24 3.11 17.93
CA ILE A 24 -19.40 3.34 19.11
C ILE A 24 -18.59 2.09 19.48
N GLU A 25 -18.99 0.92 18.97
CA GLU A 25 -18.29 -0.33 19.19
C GLU A 25 -17.11 -0.44 18.22
N SER A 26 -15.91 -0.57 18.78
CA SER A 26 -14.68 -0.79 18.04
C SER A 26 -13.92 -1.96 18.63
N LYS A 27 -13.36 -2.79 17.76
CA LYS A 27 -12.46 -3.88 18.13
C LYS A 27 -11.05 -3.59 17.65
N ASN A 28 -10.07 -3.80 18.52
CA ASN A 28 -8.66 -3.77 18.13
C ASN A 28 -8.26 -5.11 17.52
N PHE A 29 -7.37 -5.07 16.53
CA PHE A 29 -6.86 -6.27 15.87
C PHE A 29 -5.38 -6.13 15.50
N ARG A 30 -4.74 -7.26 15.20
CA ARG A 30 -3.41 -7.32 14.59
C ARG A 30 -3.46 -8.16 13.32
N LEU A 31 -3.07 -7.58 12.20
CA LEU A 31 -2.91 -8.31 10.95
C LEU A 31 -1.49 -8.79 10.82
N LYS A 32 -1.30 -10.10 10.67
CA LYS A 32 -0.03 -10.69 10.29
C LYS A 32 -0.06 -10.92 8.78
N VAL A 33 0.59 -10.04 8.05
CA VAL A 33 0.61 -10.03 6.58
C VAL A 33 1.84 -10.79 6.10
N ARG A 34 1.62 -11.83 5.30
CA ARG A 34 2.66 -12.52 4.57
C ARG A 34 2.52 -12.21 3.08
N PHE A 35 3.65 -11.91 2.43
CA PHE A 35 3.68 -11.70 0.99
C PHE A 35 4.19 -12.95 0.29
N SER A 36 3.33 -13.55 -0.53
CA SER A 36 3.77 -14.60 -1.46
C SER A 36 4.50 -13.95 -2.63
N ASP A 37 5.60 -14.57 -3.07
CA ASP A 37 6.31 -14.27 -4.33
C ASP A 37 7.05 -12.91 -4.40
N VAL A 38 7.16 -12.16 -3.29
CA VAL A 38 7.91 -10.90 -3.23
C VAL A 38 8.82 -10.87 -1.99
N PRO A 39 10.11 -10.49 -2.13
CA PRO A 39 10.99 -10.27 -0.99
C PRO A 39 10.39 -9.22 -0.04
N VAL A 40 10.32 -9.54 1.24
CA VAL A 40 9.68 -8.70 2.26
C VAL A 40 10.31 -7.30 2.37
N GLN A 41 11.56 -7.17 1.91
CA GLN A 41 12.34 -5.92 1.84
C GLN A 41 11.77 -4.93 0.81
N ASP A 42 11.13 -5.44 -0.24
CA ASP A 42 10.54 -4.62 -1.31
C ASP A 42 9.15 -4.10 -0.94
N VAL A 43 8.55 -4.64 0.13
CA VAL A 43 7.26 -4.17 0.68
C VAL A 43 7.53 -3.05 1.68
N VAL A 44 7.57 -1.82 1.18
CA VAL A 44 7.72 -0.62 2.02
C VAL A 44 6.50 -0.46 2.93
N ALA A 45 6.69 -0.02 4.18
CA ALA A 45 5.62 0.21 5.17
C ALA A 45 4.43 1.04 4.65
N LYS A 46 4.64 1.89 3.64
CA LYS A 46 3.58 2.65 2.95
C LYS A 46 2.58 1.77 2.18
N ALA A 47 2.97 0.57 1.75
CA ALA A 47 2.09 -0.39 1.08
C ALA A 47 1.20 -1.19 2.05
N LEU A 48 1.56 -1.25 3.33
CA LEU A 48 0.82 -1.99 4.35
C LEU A 48 -0.47 -1.26 4.79
N GLU A 49 -0.48 0.07 4.75
CA GLU A 49 -1.64 0.87 5.15
C GLU A 49 -2.85 0.70 4.20
N PRO A 50 -2.69 0.76 2.85
CA PRO A 50 -3.76 0.42 1.92
C PRO A 50 -4.29 -1.01 2.10
N ILE A 51 -3.41 -1.99 2.38
CA ILE A 51 -3.80 -3.39 2.61
C ILE A 51 -4.67 -3.50 3.87
N LYS A 52 -4.26 -2.85 4.97
CA LYS A 52 -5.04 -2.79 6.20
C LYS A 52 -6.43 -2.19 5.94
N ILE A 53 -6.50 -1.06 5.22
CA ILE A 53 -7.77 -0.39 4.91
C ILE A 53 -8.68 -1.29 4.05
N GLN A 54 -8.13 -1.88 2.99
CA GLN A 54 -8.87 -2.80 2.11
C GLN A 54 -9.41 -3.99 2.90
N TRP A 55 -8.59 -4.56 3.78
CA TRP A 55 -8.96 -5.70 4.59
C TRP A 55 -10.06 -5.33 5.61
N VAL A 56 -9.92 -4.19 6.33
CA VAL A 56 -10.91 -3.68 7.29
C VAL A 56 -12.26 -3.44 6.61
N ASN A 57 -12.26 -2.75 5.47
CA ASN A 57 -13.49 -2.44 4.74
C ASN A 57 -14.11 -3.66 4.04
N GLY A 58 -13.33 -4.72 3.84
CA GLY A 58 -13.76 -5.98 3.25
C GLY A 58 -14.11 -7.02 4.31
N GLN A 59 -13.21 -8.00 4.47
CA GLN A 59 -13.45 -9.18 5.32
C GLN A 59 -13.54 -8.86 6.81
N GLY A 60 -12.85 -7.81 7.27
CA GLY A 60 -12.94 -7.39 8.67
C GLY A 60 -14.38 -7.02 9.03
N ARG A 61 -14.92 -5.98 8.39
CA ARG A 61 -16.26 -5.47 8.71
C ARG A 61 -17.36 -6.51 8.50
N LYS A 62 -17.26 -7.32 7.43
CA LYS A 62 -18.24 -8.37 7.14
C LYS A 62 -18.36 -9.40 8.26
N ASN A 63 -17.29 -9.65 9.00
CA ASN A 63 -17.24 -10.66 10.03
C ASN A 63 -17.18 -10.06 11.44
N PHE A 64 -17.36 -8.74 11.62
CA PHE A 64 -17.12 -8.02 12.87
C PHE A 64 -17.67 -8.71 14.14
N ASP A 65 -18.87 -9.28 14.06
CA ASP A 65 -19.52 -9.95 15.21
C ASP A 65 -18.78 -11.22 15.66
N THR A 66 -18.10 -11.90 14.73
CA THR A 66 -17.31 -13.10 15.00
C THR A 66 -15.90 -12.78 15.54
N TRP A 67 -15.52 -11.50 15.56
CA TRP A 67 -14.18 -11.07 15.93
C TRP A 67 -14.06 -10.90 17.44
N THR A 68 -12.89 -11.27 17.94
CA THR A 68 -12.50 -11.04 19.34
C THR A 68 -11.56 -9.85 19.46
N GLU A 69 -11.61 -9.17 20.60
CA GLU A 69 -10.74 -8.04 20.90
C GLU A 69 -9.27 -8.49 20.91
N ASN A 70 -8.38 -7.74 20.25
CA ASN A 70 -6.95 -8.03 20.06
C ASN A 70 -6.63 -9.32 19.28
N GLN A 71 -7.59 -9.84 18.51
CA GLN A 71 -7.36 -11.01 17.67
C GLN A 71 -6.22 -10.78 16.66
N ILE A 72 -5.36 -11.79 16.52
CA ILE A 72 -4.34 -11.85 15.48
C ILE A 72 -4.92 -12.61 14.31
N VAL A 73 -4.91 -12.00 13.13
CA VAL A 73 -5.38 -12.63 11.90
C VAL A 73 -4.25 -12.68 10.88
N GLU A 74 -3.94 -13.89 10.44
CA GLU A 74 -2.98 -14.10 9.37
C GLU A 74 -3.66 -13.88 8.03
N ILE A 75 -3.07 -13.02 7.20
CA ILE A 75 -3.52 -12.78 5.83
C ILE A 75 -2.35 -13.00 4.88
N ASP A 76 -2.56 -13.85 3.89
CA ASP A 76 -1.65 -14.00 2.77
C ASP A 76 -2.06 -12.98 1.70
N PHE A 77 -1.19 -12.01 1.47
CA PHE A 77 -1.36 -11.05 0.39
C PHE A 77 -0.47 -11.48 -0.77
N ARG A 78 -1.07 -11.90 -1.88
CA ARG A 78 -0.33 -11.97 -3.13
C ARG A 78 -0.10 -10.53 -3.57
N ALA A 79 1.16 -10.11 -3.63
CA ALA A 79 1.46 -8.87 -4.31
C ALA A 79 0.88 -8.95 -5.73
N PRO A 80 0.32 -7.85 -6.29
CA PRO A 80 -0.01 -7.84 -7.70
C PRO A 80 1.24 -8.32 -8.44
N ALA A 81 1.09 -9.39 -9.25
CA ALA A 81 2.18 -9.92 -10.07
C ALA A 81 2.91 -8.73 -10.66
N ARG A 82 4.23 -8.62 -10.37
CA ARG A 82 5.09 -7.46 -10.64
C ARG A 82 4.39 -6.50 -11.61
N ALA A 83 4.03 -5.30 -11.14
CA ALA A 83 3.55 -4.25 -12.04
C ALA A 83 4.42 -4.34 -13.30
N PRO A 84 3.83 -4.53 -14.50
CA PRO A 84 4.60 -4.78 -15.71
C PRO A 84 5.73 -3.77 -15.70
N GLN A 85 6.96 -4.25 -15.90
CA GLN A 85 8.14 -3.41 -15.90
C GLN A 85 7.95 -2.46 -17.08
N VAL A 86 7.20 -1.37 -16.87
CA VAL A 86 6.91 -0.39 -17.90
C VAL A 86 8.25 0.28 -18.09
N ASP A 87 8.82 0.04 -19.26
CA ASP A 87 10.03 0.71 -19.70
C ASP A 87 9.86 2.21 -19.37
N PRO A 88 10.76 2.83 -18.59
CA PRO A 88 10.67 4.22 -18.21
C PRO A 88 10.44 5.13 -19.43
N GLU A 89 10.99 4.76 -20.59
CA GLU A 89 10.80 5.49 -21.84
C GLU A 89 9.35 5.41 -22.33
N VAL A 90 8.72 4.23 -22.21
CA VAL A 90 7.30 4.02 -22.55
C VAL A 90 6.39 4.76 -21.59
N ALA A 91 6.71 4.78 -20.29
CA ALA A 91 5.95 5.53 -19.29
C ALA A 91 6.02 7.04 -19.54
N VAL A 92 7.22 7.57 -19.82
CA VAL A 92 7.42 8.99 -20.14
C VAL A 92 6.72 9.35 -21.46
N ALA A 93 6.84 8.51 -22.49
CA ALA A 93 6.15 8.73 -23.75
C ALA A 93 4.62 8.75 -23.60
N ALA A 94 4.05 7.86 -22.77
CA ALA A 94 2.61 7.83 -22.50
C ALA A 94 2.11 9.03 -21.67
N ILE A 95 2.99 9.61 -20.84
CA ILE A 95 2.71 10.85 -20.10
C ILE A 95 2.75 12.04 -21.07
N LEU A 96 3.81 12.14 -21.89
CA LEU A 96 3.96 13.20 -22.88
C LEU A 96 2.82 13.20 -23.90
N SER A 97 2.37 12.02 -24.35
CA SER A 97 1.26 11.92 -25.32
C SER A 97 -0.09 12.41 -24.79
N LYS A 98 -0.21 12.60 -23.47
CA LYS A 98 -1.43 13.09 -22.80
C LYS A 98 -1.34 14.57 -22.41
N MET A 99 -0.19 15.20 -22.63
CA MET A 99 0.08 16.60 -22.30
C MET A 99 -0.09 17.50 -23.53
N SER A 100 -0.51 18.75 -23.33
CA SER A 100 -0.42 19.78 -24.35
C SER A 100 1.05 20.08 -24.69
N LYS A 101 1.29 20.74 -25.82
CA LYS A 101 2.66 21.09 -26.23
C LYS A 101 3.35 22.00 -25.20
N GLU A 102 2.62 22.93 -24.59
CA GLU A 102 3.19 23.78 -23.51
C GLU A 102 3.51 22.97 -22.24
N GLU A 103 2.68 21.99 -21.89
CA GLU A 103 2.90 21.11 -20.74
C GLU A 103 4.10 20.18 -20.93
N GLN A 104 4.29 19.67 -22.15
CA GLN A 104 5.45 18.84 -22.50
C GLN A 104 6.76 19.63 -22.34
N GLU A 105 6.81 20.88 -22.83
CA GLU A 105 8.00 21.73 -22.73
C GLU A 105 8.34 22.06 -21.26
N ALA A 106 7.34 22.37 -20.44
CA ALA A 106 7.52 22.60 -19.01
C ALA A 106 7.99 21.35 -18.26
N TYR A 107 7.46 20.17 -18.62
CA TYR A 107 7.83 18.90 -18.02
C TYR A 107 9.28 18.50 -18.36
N ILE A 108 9.70 18.67 -19.62
CA ILE A 108 11.09 18.44 -20.06
C ILE A 108 12.05 19.41 -19.37
N ALA A 109 11.68 20.69 -19.26
CA ALA A 109 12.49 21.69 -18.56
C ALA A 109 12.69 21.33 -17.06
N LYS A 110 11.67 20.78 -16.40
CA LYS A 110 11.75 20.30 -15.02
C LYS A 110 12.69 19.10 -14.87
N LEU A 111 12.62 18.13 -15.78
CA LEU A 111 13.50 16.96 -15.77
C LEU A 111 14.97 17.35 -16.00
N LEU A 112 15.24 18.24 -16.95
CA LEU A 112 16.59 18.76 -17.22
C LEU A 112 17.11 19.66 -16.08
N GLY A 113 16.22 20.38 -15.40
CA GLY A 113 16.56 21.19 -14.22
C GLY A 113 16.95 20.34 -13.01
N GLN A 114 16.29 19.20 -12.81
CA GLN A 114 16.62 18.26 -11.72
C GLN A 114 17.88 17.43 -11.99
N ALA A 115 18.21 17.16 -13.26
CA ALA A 115 19.44 16.46 -13.64
C ALA A 115 20.73 17.24 -13.31
N LYS A 116 20.65 18.58 -13.20
CA LYS A 116 21.80 19.44 -12.86
C LYS A 116 22.12 19.50 -11.37
N THR A 117 21.27 18.98 -10.50
CA THR A 117 21.45 19.02 -9.03
C THR A 117 22.02 17.74 -8.44
N VAL A 118 22.48 16.80 -9.27
CA VAL A 118 23.31 15.67 -8.83
C VAL A 118 24.78 16.09 -8.96
N LYS A 119 25.32 16.65 -7.89
CA LYS A 119 26.76 16.86 -7.70
C LYS A 119 27.17 16.30 -6.35
#